data_AF-A0A8S9DJP6-F1
#
_entry.id   AF-A0A8S9DJP6-F1
#
_cell.length_a   1.000
_cell.length_b   1.000
_cell.length_c   1.000
_cell.angle_alpha   90.00
_cell.angle_beta   90.00
_cell.angle_gamma   90.00
#
_symmetry.space_group_name_H-M   'P 1'
#
loop_
_entity.id
_entity.type
_entity.pdbx_description
1 polymer ?
#
loop_
_entity_poly.entity_id
_entity_poly.type
_entity_poly.pdbx_seq_one_letter_code
_entity_poly.pdbx_strand_id
1 'polypeptide(L)'
;NCVWVLTKNDRYNPFLSANTVKALGASNLERIDPQGEEGLPSEDLFGQENKNTWCYYFEKADLARQTKDWPEVTRLYNEAETKGYEPGNGIEMMPFIEGFARTGGAKKSLQLTIDATKKTDNISPFLCDNWNRFAPDLFDDASVQEAYQTFSKDYGCSIYLEK
;
A
#
# COMPACT_ATOMS: atom_id res chain seq x y z
N ASN A 1 14.45 8.23 -0.64
CA ASN A 1 13.38 7.95 0.34
C ASN A 1 12.08 8.38 -0.28
N CYS A 2 11.09 7.49 -0.27
CA CYS A 2 9.77 7.79 -0.83
C CYS A 2 8.94 8.59 0.17
N VAL A 3 7.92 9.30 -0.31
CA VAL A 3 6.98 10.06 0.51
C VAL A 3 5.76 9.18 0.82
N TRP A 4 5.37 9.12 2.09
CA TRP A 4 4.18 8.38 2.53
C TRP A 4 3.06 9.34 2.95
N VAL A 5 1.90 9.21 2.31
CA VAL A 5 0.68 9.91 2.75
C VAL A 5 0.03 9.06 3.84
N LEU A 6 0.12 9.52 5.08
CA LEU A 6 -0.35 8.74 6.22
C LEU A 6 -1.87 8.82 6.40
N THR A 7 -2.46 7.70 6.78
CA THR A 7 -3.89 7.50 7.06
C THR A 7 -4.08 6.83 8.42
N LYS A 8 -5.33 6.67 8.86
CA LYS A 8 -5.64 5.88 10.07
C LYS A 8 -5.25 4.39 9.96
N ASN A 9 -4.97 3.89 8.75
CA ASN A 9 -4.53 2.52 8.51
C ASN A 9 -3.02 2.34 8.71
N ASP A 10 -2.29 3.44 8.98
CA ASP A 10 -0.87 3.43 9.31
C ASP A 10 -0.61 3.31 10.82
N ARG A 11 -1.65 3.06 11.63
CA ARG A 11 -1.55 3.00 13.11
C ARG A 11 -0.56 1.95 13.62
N TYR A 12 -0.24 0.95 12.81
CA TYR A 12 0.74 -0.10 13.12
C TYR A 12 1.98 -0.05 12.23
N ASN A 13 2.17 1.02 11.45
CA ASN A 13 3.37 1.20 10.65
C ASN A 13 4.60 1.30 11.58
N PRO A 14 5.58 0.38 11.46
CA PRO A 14 6.69 0.26 12.42
C PRO A 14 7.67 1.44 12.37
N PHE A 15 7.57 2.30 11.35
CA PHE A 15 8.43 3.48 11.20
C PHE A 15 7.87 4.73 11.86
N LEU A 16 6.62 4.71 12.35
CA LEU A 16 5.99 5.90 12.91
C LEU A 16 6.28 6.08 14.40
N SER A 17 6.57 7.32 14.79
CA SER A 17 6.68 7.69 16.20
C SER A 17 5.31 7.66 16.88
N ALA A 18 5.30 7.50 18.21
CA ALA A 18 4.05 7.55 19.00
C ALA A 18 3.27 8.87 18.82
N ASN A 19 3.97 10.00 18.59
CA ASN A 19 3.33 11.28 18.32
C ASN A 19 2.69 11.31 16.93
N THR A 20 3.35 10.73 15.93
CA THR A 20 2.81 10.60 14.57
C THR A 20 1.56 9.72 14.57
N VAL A 21 1.58 8.59 15.30
CA VAL A 21 0.41 7.70 15.45
C VAL A 21 -0.79 8.44 16.05
N LYS A 22 -0.58 9.27 17.08
CA LYS A 22 -1.64 10.10 17.67
C LYS A 22 -2.20 11.13 16.69
N ALA A 23 -1.39 11.62 15.76
CA ALA A 23 -1.77 12.61 14.78
C ALA A 23 -2.51 12.03 13.55
N LEU A 24 -2.50 10.71 13.35
CA LEU A 24 -3.15 10.07 12.18
C LEU A 24 -4.63 10.44 12.04
N GLY A 25 -5.32 10.72 13.15
CA GLY A 25 -6.71 11.17 13.15
C GLY A 25 -6.95 12.51 12.45
N ALA A 26 -5.92 13.33 12.26
CA ALA A 26 -5.99 14.60 11.54
C ALA A 26 -5.82 14.45 10.01
N SER A 27 -5.48 13.26 9.52
CA SER A 27 -5.37 13.01 8.07
C SER A 27 -6.72 13.15 7.38
N ASN A 28 -6.74 13.85 6.25
CA ASN A 28 -7.93 14.01 5.41
C ASN A 28 -7.54 13.95 3.93
N LEU A 29 -7.77 12.79 3.31
CA LEU A 29 -7.47 12.56 1.89
C LEU A 29 -8.36 13.37 0.94
N GLU A 30 -9.53 13.84 1.36
CA GLU A 30 -10.42 14.68 0.54
C GLU A 30 -9.81 16.05 0.23
N ARG A 31 -8.72 16.42 0.90
CA ARG A 31 -7.94 17.64 0.61
C ARG A 31 -6.89 17.45 -0.48
N ILE A 32 -6.70 16.22 -0.96
CA ILE A 32 -5.81 15.93 -2.08
C ILE A 32 -6.66 16.04 -3.33
N ASP A 33 -6.27 16.93 -4.25
CA ASP A 33 -6.84 16.99 -5.58
C ASP A 33 -5.97 16.14 -6.54
N PRO A 34 -6.40 14.91 -6.89
CA PRO A 34 -5.64 14.02 -7.76
C PRO A 34 -5.61 14.50 -9.22
N GLN A 35 -6.47 15.45 -9.60
CA GLN A 35 -6.56 16.03 -10.94
C GLN A 35 -6.17 17.52 -10.96
N GLY A 36 -5.70 18.04 -9.81
CA GLY A 36 -5.32 19.44 -9.69
C GLY A 36 -4.24 19.78 -10.70
N GLU A 37 -4.37 20.95 -11.33
CA GLU A 37 -3.35 21.43 -12.26
C GLU A 37 -2.00 21.46 -11.54
N GLU A 38 -1.03 20.78 -12.17
CA GLU A 38 0.33 20.61 -11.69
C GLU A 38 1.01 21.98 -11.58
N GLY A 39 0.86 22.64 -10.43
CA GLY A 39 1.78 23.66 -9.96
C GLY A 39 3.08 22.97 -9.56
N LEU A 40 3.76 22.35 -10.53
CA LEU A 40 5.00 21.63 -10.29
C LEU A 40 5.95 22.58 -9.56
N PRO A 41 6.59 22.12 -8.46
CA PRO A 41 7.61 22.91 -7.80
C PRO A 41 8.65 23.35 -8.83
N SER A 42 9.12 24.61 -8.73
CA SER A 42 10.12 25.15 -9.65
C SER A 42 11.29 24.18 -9.80
N GLU A 43 11.56 23.71 -11.03
CA GLU A 43 12.69 22.80 -11.30
C GLU A 43 14.03 23.43 -10.92
N ASP A 44 14.16 24.76 -10.99
CA ASP A 44 15.36 25.48 -10.55
C ASP A 44 15.62 25.34 -9.05
N LEU A 45 14.56 25.16 -8.25
CA LEU A 45 14.64 25.03 -6.79
C LEU A 45 14.61 23.57 -6.32
N PHE A 46 13.84 22.71 -6.99
CA PHE A 46 13.57 21.33 -6.55
C PHE A 46 14.17 20.25 -7.47
N GLY A 47 14.68 20.64 -8.64
CA GLY A 47 15.15 19.74 -9.68
C GLY A 47 14.02 19.10 -10.49
N GLN A 48 14.41 18.33 -11.49
CA GLN A 48 13.48 17.53 -12.28
C GLN A 48 13.00 16.30 -11.50
N GLU A 49 11.73 15.95 -11.66
CA GLU A 49 11.18 14.72 -11.09
C GLU A 49 11.90 13.49 -11.66
N ASN A 50 12.43 12.64 -10.77
CA ASN A 50 13.06 11.40 -11.17
C ASN A 50 12.03 10.25 -11.28
N LYS A 51 11.48 10.08 -12.47
CA LYS A 51 10.51 9.01 -12.80
C LYS A 51 11.12 7.60 -12.88
N ASN A 52 12.45 7.50 -12.82
CA ASN A 52 13.20 6.25 -12.94
C ASN A 52 13.55 5.66 -11.57
N THR A 53 12.58 5.65 -10.66
CA THR A 53 12.75 5.18 -9.28
C THR A 53 11.56 4.37 -8.82
N TRP A 54 11.76 3.48 -7.85
CA TRP A 54 10.64 2.83 -7.16
C TRP A 54 9.66 3.83 -6.55
N CYS A 55 10.16 4.90 -5.94
CA CYS A 55 9.32 5.90 -5.26
C CYS A 55 8.30 6.52 -6.20
N TYR A 56 8.68 6.82 -7.44
CA TYR A 56 7.74 7.30 -8.46
C TYR A 56 6.55 6.33 -8.63
N TYR A 57 6.82 5.04 -8.81
CA TYR A 57 5.77 4.03 -9.00
C TYR A 57 4.91 3.82 -7.76
N PHE A 58 5.54 3.73 -6.59
CA PHE A 58 4.84 3.58 -5.32
C PHE A 58 3.94 4.80 -5.03
N GLU A 59 4.44 6.02 -5.17
CA GLU A 59 3.70 7.25 -4.87
C GLU A 59 2.53 7.45 -5.83
N LYS A 60 2.73 7.19 -7.14
CA LYS A 60 1.62 7.21 -8.12
C LYS A 60 0.60 6.11 -7.85
N ALA A 61 1.04 4.92 -7.42
CA ALA A 61 0.14 3.82 -7.10
C ALA A 61 -0.64 4.08 -5.80
N ASP A 62 -0.02 4.69 -4.78
CA ASP A 62 -0.73 5.08 -3.57
C ASP A 62 -1.79 6.13 -3.88
N LEU A 63 -1.48 7.12 -4.74
CA LEU A 63 -2.47 8.09 -5.24
C LEU A 63 -3.61 7.40 -5.99
N ALA A 64 -3.32 6.47 -6.90
CA ALA A 64 -4.33 5.70 -7.63
C ALA A 64 -5.20 4.84 -6.69
N ARG A 65 -4.62 4.28 -5.62
CA ARG A 65 -5.36 3.56 -4.58
C ARG A 65 -6.33 4.49 -3.84
N GLN A 66 -5.95 5.75 -3.57
CA GLN A 66 -6.84 6.72 -2.92
C GLN A 66 -8.07 7.03 -3.78
N THR A 67 -7.94 7.02 -5.11
CA THR A 67 -9.04 7.19 -6.06
C THR A 67 -9.70 5.87 -6.49
N LYS A 68 -9.28 4.73 -5.89
CA LYS A 68 -9.75 3.37 -6.20
C LYS A 68 -9.52 2.93 -7.66
N ASP A 69 -8.54 3.50 -8.33
CA ASP A 69 -8.10 3.06 -9.66
C ASP A 69 -7.18 1.82 -9.54
N TRP A 70 -7.79 0.69 -9.19
CA TRP A 70 -7.08 -0.58 -8.99
C TRP A 70 -6.35 -1.09 -10.25
N PRO A 71 -6.90 -0.95 -11.47
CA PRO A 71 -6.14 -1.24 -12.69
C PRO A 71 -4.85 -0.44 -12.77
N GLU A 72 -4.87 0.86 -12.47
CA GLU A 72 -3.65 1.69 -12.51
C GLU A 72 -2.64 1.27 -11.44
N VAL A 73 -3.08 0.95 -10.22
CA VAL A 73 -2.20 0.44 -9.15
C VAL A 73 -1.40 -0.77 -9.62
N THR A 74 -2.07 -1.76 -10.23
CA THR A 74 -1.40 -2.99 -10.69
C THR A 74 -0.56 -2.76 -11.95
N ARG A 75 -0.98 -1.86 -12.85
CA ARG A 75 -0.19 -1.46 -14.02
C ARG A 75 1.15 -0.84 -13.60
N LEU A 76 1.13 0.09 -12.62
CA LEU A 76 2.33 0.74 -12.09
C LEU A 76 3.28 -0.27 -11.44
N TYR A 77 2.76 -1.25 -10.69
CA TYR A 77 3.59 -2.33 -10.15
C TYR A 77 4.30 -3.12 -11.25
N ASN A 78 3.55 -3.58 -12.25
CA ASN A 78 4.09 -4.42 -13.32
C ASN A 78 5.15 -3.66 -14.13
N GLU A 79 4.96 -2.34 -14.34
CA GLU A 79 5.95 -1.49 -14.99
C GLU A 79 7.23 -1.35 -14.13
N ALA A 80 7.09 -1.11 -12.82
CA ALA A 80 8.21 -1.04 -11.89
C ALA A 80 9.00 -2.37 -11.86
N GLU A 81 8.30 -3.49 -11.76
CA GLU A 81 8.88 -4.85 -11.75
C GLU A 81 9.63 -5.13 -13.06
N THR A 82 9.04 -4.80 -14.21
CA THR A 82 9.69 -4.96 -15.53
C THR A 82 10.97 -4.14 -15.65
N LYS A 83 11.02 -2.97 -15.02
CA LYS A 83 12.19 -2.09 -14.99
C LYS A 83 13.19 -2.44 -13.89
N GLY A 84 12.91 -3.45 -13.07
CA GLY A 84 13.77 -3.88 -11.96
C GLY A 84 13.80 -2.91 -10.78
N TYR A 85 12.79 -2.07 -10.64
CA TYR A 85 12.65 -1.21 -9.46
C TYR A 85 12.03 -1.98 -8.31
N GLU A 86 12.61 -1.82 -7.11
CA GLU A 86 12.18 -2.52 -5.91
C GLU A 86 11.92 -1.57 -4.73
N PRO A 87 11.00 -1.94 -3.83
CA PRO A 87 10.78 -1.21 -2.59
C PRO A 87 11.96 -1.28 -1.65
N GLY A 88 12.20 -0.15 -1.00
CA GLY A 88 13.10 -0.05 0.16
C GLY A 88 12.44 -0.57 1.42
N ASN A 89 11.12 -0.45 1.55
CA ASN A 89 10.37 -0.84 2.74
C ASN A 89 9.15 -1.69 2.39
N GLY A 90 8.84 -2.70 3.20
CA GLY A 90 7.69 -3.58 3.00
C GLY A 90 6.35 -2.84 3.05
N ILE A 91 6.26 -1.72 3.78
CA ILE A 91 5.02 -0.92 3.82
C ILE A 91 4.67 -0.32 2.44
N GLU A 92 5.67 -0.09 1.59
CA GLU A 92 5.51 0.46 0.23
C GLU A 92 4.86 -0.58 -0.71
N MET A 93 4.76 -1.84 -0.30
CA MET A 93 4.04 -2.86 -1.05
C MET A 93 2.52 -2.79 -0.84
N MET A 94 2.04 -2.06 0.17
CA MET A 94 0.63 -2.07 0.57
C MET A 94 -0.36 -1.59 -0.51
N PRO A 95 -0.06 -0.56 -1.34
CA PRO A 95 -0.94 -0.22 -2.46
C PRO A 95 -1.14 -1.40 -3.40
N PHE A 96 -0.06 -2.10 -3.72
CA PHE A 96 -0.06 -3.20 -4.69
C PHE A 96 -0.67 -4.48 -4.15
N ILE A 97 -0.46 -4.79 -2.86
CA ILE A 97 -1.14 -5.92 -2.19
C ILE A 97 -2.67 -5.78 -2.32
N GLU A 98 -3.22 -4.60 -2.02
CA GLU A 98 -4.66 -4.35 -2.17
C GLU A 98 -5.07 -4.28 -3.65
N GLY A 99 -4.28 -3.63 -4.50
CA GLY A 99 -4.55 -3.53 -5.93
C GLY A 99 -4.69 -4.89 -6.59
N PHE A 100 -3.77 -5.82 -6.31
CA PHE A 100 -3.86 -7.19 -6.83
C PHE A 100 -5.03 -7.96 -6.22
N ALA A 101 -5.34 -7.81 -4.93
CA ALA A 101 -6.52 -8.45 -4.35
C ALA A 101 -7.82 -7.99 -5.05
N ARG A 102 -7.93 -6.70 -5.36
CA ARG A 102 -9.12 -6.10 -5.99
C ARG A 102 -9.24 -6.32 -7.50
N THR A 103 -8.20 -6.84 -8.16
CA THR A 103 -8.16 -7.07 -9.62
C THR A 103 -8.03 -8.55 -10.00
N GLY A 104 -8.35 -9.46 -9.06
CA GLY A 104 -8.31 -10.90 -9.29
C GLY A 104 -6.91 -11.53 -9.19
N GLY A 105 -5.92 -10.77 -8.71
CA GLY A 105 -4.53 -11.19 -8.51
C GLY A 105 -4.24 -11.74 -7.11
N ALA A 106 -5.15 -12.51 -6.49
CA ALA A 106 -5.03 -12.96 -5.09
C ALA A 106 -3.68 -13.64 -4.76
N LYS A 107 -3.18 -14.50 -5.66
CA LYS A 107 -1.86 -15.13 -5.50
C LYS A 107 -0.71 -14.13 -5.45
N LYS A 108 -0.72 -13.11 -6.31
CA LYS A 108 0.29 -12.04 -6.32
C LYS A 108 0.16 -11.18 -5.07
N SER A 109 -1.07 -10.88 -4.63
CA SER A 109 -1.33 -10.16 -3.38
C SER A 109 -0.74 -10.89 -2.15
N LEU A 110 -0.95 -12.20 -2.02
CA LEU A 110 -0.32 -13.02 -0.98
C LEU A 110 1.22 -12.99 -1.08
N GLN A 111 1.77 -13.19 -2.28
CA GLN A 111 3.21 -13.17 -2.51
C GLN A 111 3.84 -11.83 -2.04
N LEU A 112 3.25 -10.71 -2.42
CA LEU A 112 3.71 -9.38 -1.99
C LEU A 112 3.57 -9.16 -0.50
N THR A 113 2.52 -9.71 0.11
CA THR A 113 2.35 -9.67 1.58
C THR A 113 3.51 -10.39 2.27
N ILE A 114 3.87 -11.58 1.79
CA ILE A 114 5.01 -12.35 2.32
C ILE A 114 6.33 -11.61 2.09
N ASP A 115 6.55 -11.05 0.90
CA ASP A 115 7.78 -10.32 0.59
C ASP A 115 7.93 -9.03 1.41
N ALA A 116 6.81 -8.37 1.74
CA ALA A 116 6.81 -7.22 2.66
C ALA A 116 7.35 -7.62 4.05
N THR A 117 6.98 -8.80 4.56
CA THR A 117 7.50 -9.30 5.86
C THR A 117 8.99 -9.60 5.85
N LYS A 118 9.57 -9.92 4.68
CA LYS A 118 11.01 -10.13 4.54
C LYS A 118 11.79 -8.82 4.45
N LYS A 119 11.14 -7.72 4.04
CA LYS A 119 11.76 -6.39 3.87
C LYS A 119 11.66 -5.52 5.11
N THR A 120 10.71 -5.75 6.01
CA THR A 120 10.52 -4.89 7.18
C THR A 120 10.17 -5.72 8.41
N ASP A 121 11.02 -5.60 9.44
CA ASP A 121 10.80 -6.22 10.72
C ASP A 121 9.53 -5.66 11.39
N ASN A 122 8.82 -6.52 12.13
CA ASN A 122 7.63 -6.16 12.90
C ASN A 122 6.50 -5.51 12.07
N ILE A 123 6.44 -5.74 10.76
CA ILE A 123 5.40 -5.21 9.87
C ILE A 123 4.07 -6.00 9.93
N SER A 124 4.07 -7.21 10.49
CA SER A 124 2.88 -8.08 10.50
C SER A 124 1.61 -7.40 11.04
N PRO A 125 1.63 -6.64 12.16
CA PRO A 125 0.45 -5.92 12.63
C PRO A 125 -0.10 -4.90 11.61
N PHE A 126 0.77 -4.21 10.87
CA PHE A 126 0.36 -3.29 9.80
C PHE A 126 -0.31 -4.01 8.62
N LEU A 127 0.27 -5.13 8.20
CA LEU A 127 -0.29 -5.96 7.12
C LEU A 127 -1.62 -6.57 7.53
N CYS A 128 -1.72 -7.13 8.73
CA CYS A 128 -2.95 -7.68 9.28
C CYS A 128 -4.06 -6.63 9.35
N ASP A 129 -3.76 -5.43 9.83
CA ASP A 129 -4.74 -4.35 9.94
C ASP A 129 -5.27 -3.90 8.58
N ASN A 130 -4.39 -3.79 7.59
CA ASN A 130 -4.79 -3.44 6.24
C ASN A 130 -5.60 -4.55 5.56
N TRP A 131 -5.20 -5.82 5.69
CA TRP A 131 -5.99 -6.95 5.19
C TRP A 131 -7.39 -6.99 5.84
N ASN A 132 -7.47 -6.81 7.16
CA ASN A 132 -8.75 -6.73 7.87
C ASN A 132 -9.66 -5.60 7.39
N ARG A 133 -9.09 -4.52 6.85
CA ARG A 133 -9.87 -3.43 6.28
C ARG A 133 -10.48 -3.77 4.91
N PHE A 134 -9.71 -4.35 3.99
CA PHE A 134 -10.17 -4.49 2.59
C PHE A 134 -10.70 -5.88 2.24
N ALA A 135 -10.27 -6.94 2.92
CA ALA A 135 -10.70 -8.30 2.61
C ALA A 135 -12.22 -8.51 2.72
N PRO A 136 -12.94 -7.88 3.67
CA PRO A 136 -14.41 -8.01 3.75
C PRO A 136 -15.13 -7.51 2.48
N ASP A 137 -14.58 -6.52 1.78
CA ASP A 137 -15.16 -6.02 0.51
C ASP A 137 -15.06 -7.05 -0.63
N LEU A 138 -14.24 -8.07 -0.45
CA LEU A 138 -13.89 -9.09 -1.44
C LEU A 138 -14.30 -10.49 -0.99
N PHE A 139 -15.24 -10.58 -0.03
CA PHE A 139 -15.60 -11.86 0.58
C PHE A 139 -16.19 -12.86 -0.42
N ASP A 140 -16.77 -12.43 -1.54
CA ASP A 140 -17.28 -13.35 -2.56
C ASP A 140 -16.17 -13.99 -3.43
N ASP A 141 -14.92 -13.52 -3.33
CA ASP A 141 -13.76 -14.11 -4.01
C ASP A 141 -13.07 -15.14 -3.11
N ALA A 142 -13.31 -16.42 -3.40
CA ALA A 142 -12.72 -17.55 -2.67
C ALA A 142 -11.18 -17.53 -2.69
N SER A 143 -10.55 -17.02 -3.75
CA SER A 143 -9.08 -16.94 -3.84
C SER A 143 -8.53 -15.85 -2.92
N VAL A 144 -9.24 -14.73 -2.76
CA VAL A 144 -8.89 -13.69 -1.78
C VAL A 144 -9.08 -14.19 -0.35
N GLN A 145 -10.17 -14.93 -0.09
CA GLN A 145 -10.38 -15.56 1.22
C GLN A 145 -9.24 -16.52 1.57
N GLU A 146 -8.85 -17.41 0.65
CA GLU A 146 -7.76 -18.36 0.84
C GLU A 146 -6.42 -17.65 1.08
N ALA A 147 -6.12 -16.60 0.29
CA ALA A 147 -4.93 -15.78 0.48
C ALA A 147 -4.91 -15.13 1.87
N TYR A 148 -6.03 -14.55 2.30
CA TYR A 148 -6.12 -13.91 3.60
C TYR A 148 -6.00 -14.92 4.76
N GLN A 149 -6.65 -16.08 4.66
CA GLN A 149 -6.55 -17.15 5.66
C GLN A 149 -5.12 -17.69 5.78
N THR A 150 -4.44 -17.88 4.65
CA THR A 150 -3.05 -18.35 4.61
C THR A 150 -2.14 -17.36 5.34
N PHE A 151 -2.20 -16.08 4.97
CA PHE A 151 -1.41 -15.04 5.63
C PHE A 151 -1.76 -14.91 7.13
N SER A 152 -3.05 -14.93 7.46
CA SER A 152 -3.51 -14.77 8.86
C SER A 152 -3.01 -15.89 9.77
N LYS A 153 -3.01 -17.13 9.27
CA LYS A 153 -2.51 -18.30 10.00
C LYS A 153 -1.01 -18.20 10.28
N ASP A 154 -0.23 -17.78 9.29
CA ASP A 154 1.24 -17.76 9.40
C ASP A 154 1.75 -16.60 10.26
N TYR A 155 1.01 -15.48 10.32
CA TYR A 155 1.45 -14.25 10.99
C TYR A 155 0.59 -13.83 12.18
N GLY A 156 -0.36 -14.67 12.58
CA GLY A 156 -1.18 -14.45 13.77
C GLY A 156 -2.11 -13.23 13.65
N CYS A 157 -2.61 -12.94 12.45
CA CYS A 157 -3.63 -11.90 12.31
C CYS A 157 -4.88 -12.33 13.06
N SER A 158 -5.35 -11.52 14.00
CA SER A 158 -6.66 -11.70 14.61
C SER A 158 -7.69 -11.73 13.47
N ILE A 159 -8.37 -12.86 13.32
CA ILE A 159 -9.41 -13.07 12.33
C ILE A 159 -10.57 -12.12 12.70
N TYR A 160 -10.68 -10.95 12.06
CA TYR A 160 -11.96 -10.21 12.06
C TYR A 160 -12.98 -10.86 11.12
N LEU A 161 -12.89 -12.19 10.91
CA LEU A 161 -13.97 -13.01 10.34
C LEU A 161 -14.92 -13.55 11.41
N GLU A 162 -14.69 -13.23 12.69
CA GLU A 162 -15.68 -13.43 13.76
C GLU A 162 -16.23 -12.10 14.25
N LYS A 163 -17.14 -11.51 13.45
CA LYS A 163 -18.36 -10.82 13.91
C LYS A 163 -19.24 -10.39 12.74
#